data_AF-A0A8S3ZHU3-F1
#
_entry.id   AF-A0A8S3ZHU3-F1
#
_cell.length_a   1.000
_cell.length_b   1.000
_cell.length_c   1.000
_cell.angle_alpha   90.00
_cell.angle_beta   90.00
_cell.angle_gamma   90.00
#
_symmetry.space_group_name_H-M   'P 1'
#
loop_
_entity.id
_entity.type
_entity.pdbx_description
1 polymer ?
#
loop_
_entity_poly.entity_id
_entity_poly.type
_entity_poly.pdbx_seq_one_letter_code
_entity_poly.pdbx_strand_id
1 'polypeptide(L)'
;FEWAWQNPDKSRRLRDVPAKSRKESVFQYRWRVVCHMLRTAPWSGLSLTVRWLKQDFRQDFPSGLEPPLHMPVVFGPVVRKKLKTGSSKQKKTNSSASSQSGTVTSLQSVAITSPRKNYSADLQ
;
A
#
# COMPACT_ATOMS: atom_id res chain seq x y z
N PHE A 1 2.90 -16.35 8.45
CA PHE A 1 2.22 -15.80 7.26
C PHE A 1 2.00 -16.90 6.24
N GLU A 2 3.09 -17.49 5.73
CA GLU A 2 3.08 -18.46 4.63
C GLU A 2 2.09 -19.62 4.79
N TRP A 3 2.10 -20.32 5.93
CA TRP A 3 1.21 -21.47 6.14
C TRP A 3 -0.28 -21.12 5.97
N ALA A 4 -0.70 -19.97 6.49
CA ALA A 4 -2.08 -19.50 6.38
C ALA A 4 -2.45 -19.13 4.95
N TRP A 5 -1.49 -18.62 4.16
CA TRP A 5 -1.71 -18.32 2.75
C TRP A 5 -1.81 -19.59 1.90
N GLN A 6 -1.05 -20.63 2.24
CA GLN A 6 -1.13 -21.95 1.59
C GLN A 6 -2.43 -22.69 1.94
N ASN A 7 -2.87 -22.62 3.20
CA ASN A 7 -4.04 -23.32 3.76
C ASN A 7 -5.11 -22.34 4.29
N PRO A 8 -5.77 -21.54 3.43
CA PRO A 8 -6.74 -20.53 3.86
C PRO A 8 -7.96 -21.13 4.56
N ASP A 9 -8.40 -22.30 4.12
CA ASP A 9 -9.49 -23.11 4.67
C ASP A 9 -9.23 -23.60 6.10
N LYS A 10 -7.96 -23.91 6.42
CA LYS A 10 -7.56 -24.37 7.76
C LYS A 10 -7.19 -23.21 8.70
N SER A 11 -7.01 -22.01 8.15
CA SER A 11 -6.61 -20.84 8.92
C SER A 11 -7.81 -20.21 9.62
N ARG A 12 -7.81 -20.21 10.96
CA ARG A 12 -8.88 -19.59 11.77
C ARG A 12 -9.15 -18.12 11.41
N ARG A 13 -8.14 -17.37 10.97
CA ARG A 13 -8.25 -15.94 10.62
C ARG A 13 -8.79 -15.68 9.21
N LEU A 14 -9.03 -16.73 8.42
CA LEU A 14 -9.48 -16.63 7.03
C LEU A 14 -10.80 -17.39 6.78
N ARG A 15 -11.57 -17.67 7.84
CA ARG A 15 -12.87 -18.35 7.74
C ARG A 15 -13.88 -17.58 6.89
N ASP A 16 -13.79 -16.25 6.92
CA ASP A 16 -14.68 -15.36 6.18
C ASP A 16 -14.30 -15.22 4.70
N VAL A 17 -13.18 -15.83 4.27
CA VAL A 17 -12.76 -15.80 2.87
C VAL A 17 -13.48 -16.90 2.11
N PRO A 18 -14.32 -16.57 1.10
CA PRO A 18 -14.98 -17.58 0.29
C PRO A 18 -13.99 -18.56 -0.34
N ALA A 19 -14.38 -19.84 -0.39
CA ALA A 19 -13.60 -20.88 -1.05
C ALA A 19 -13.38 -20.58 -2.54
N LYS A 20 -12.42 -21.29 -3.13
CA LYS A 20 -12.06 -21.07 -4.53
C LYS A 20 -13.23 -21.39 -5.47
N SER A 21 -13.59 -20.46 -6.33
CA SER A 21 -14.56 -20.68 -7.41
C SER A 21 -13.97 -21.50 -8.56
N ARG A 22 -14.80 -22.27 -9.29
CA ARG A 22 -14.35 -23.01 -10.48
C ARG A 22 -13.96 -22.10 -11.64
N LYS A 23 -14.55 -20.90 -11.71
CA LYS A 23 -14.31 -19.92 -12.79
C LYS A 23 -13.07 -19.05 -12.54
N GLU A 24 -12.54 -19.03 -11.32
CA GLU A 24 -11.40 -18.18 -10.98
C GLU A 24 -10.06 -18.92 -11.11
N SER A 25 -9.04 -18.19 -11.57
CA SER A 25 -7.67 -18.67 -11.59
C SER A 25 -7.15 -18.91 -10.16
N VAL A 26 -6.23 -19.86 -10.01
CA VAL A 26 -5.53 -20.07 -8.74
C VAL A 26 -4.83 -18.78 -8.29
N PHE A 27 -4.24 -18.03 -9.23
CA PHE A 27 -3.58 -16.78 -8.91
C PHE A 27 -4.55 -15.73 -8.36
N GLN A 28 -5.68 -15.53 -9.03
CA GLN A 28 -6.77 -14.64 -8.60
C GLN A 28 -7.27 -14.99 -7.19
N TYR A 29 -7.52 -16.27 -6.93
CA TYR A 29 -7.91 -16.76 -5.60
C TYR A 29 -6.85 -16.46 -4.54
N ARG A 30 -5.58 -16.78 -4.82
CA ARG A 30 -4.48 -16.53 -3.87
C ARG A 30 -4.25 -15.05 -3.63
N TRP A 31 -4.46 -14.21 -4.63
CA TRP A 31 -4.40 -12.76 -4.50
C TRP A 31 -5.48 -12.24 -3.54
N ARG A 32 -6.73 -12.67 -3.73
CA ARG A 32 -7.85 -12.32 -2.83
C ARG A 32 -7.57 -12.73 -1.39
N VAL A 33 -7.05 -13.96 -1.18
CA VAL A 33 -6.64 -14.45 0.15
C VAL A 33 -5.60 -13.52 0.79
N VAL A 34 -4.56 -13.11 0.05
CA VAL A 34 -3.55 -12.16 0.56
C VAL A 34 -4.21 -10.84 0.96
N CYS A 35 -5.07 -10.26 0.11
CA CYS A 35 -5.73 -9.00 0.41
C CYS A 35 -6.50 -9.06 1.74
N HIS A 36 -7.21 -10.16 2.00
CA HIS A 36 -7.84 -10.39 3.31
C HIS A 36 -6.80 -10.51 4.43
N MET A 37 -5.72 -11.26 4.22
CA MET A 37 -4.65 -11.36 5.22
C MET A 37 -4.08 -9.99 5.58
N LEU A 38 -3.82 -9.10 4.61
CA LEU A 38 -3.21 -7.79 4.88
C LEU A 38 -4.07 -6.88 5.78
N ARG A 39 -5.38 -7.12 5.87
CA ARG A 39 -6.30 -6.34 6.72
C ARG A 39 -6.67 -7.05 8.02
N THR A 40 -6.52 -8.36 8.08
CA THR A 40 -6.87 -9.14 9.26
C THR A 40 -5.69 -9.23 10.23
N ALA A 41 -5.94 -9.01 11.52
CA ALA A 41 -4.93 -9.27 12.55
C ALA A 41 -4.53 -10.77 12.53
N PRO A 42 -3.28 -11.13 12.81
CA PRO A 42 -2.20 -10.27 13.29
C PRO A 42 -1.44 -9.54 12.18
N TRP A 43 -1.71 -9.82 10.90
CA TRP A 43 -0.86 -9.36 9.79
C TRP A 43 -1.01 -7.87 9.47
N SER A 44 -2.20 -7.31 9.68
CA SER A 44 -2.43 -5.86 9.49
C SER A 44 -1.59 -4.98 10.41
N GLY A 45 -1.17 -5.49 11.58
CA GLY A 45 -0.29 -4.77 12.50
C GLY A 45 1.20 -4.88 12.18
N LEU A 46 1.57 -5.64 11.15
CA LEU A 46 2.97 -5.84 10.76
C LEU A 46 3.38 -4.80 9.72
N SER A 47 4.65 -4.36 9.78
CA SER A 47 5.28 -3.49 8.78
C SER A 47 5.64 -4.26 7.51
N LEU A 48 4.64 -4.77 6.81
CA LEU A 48 4.83 -5.51 5.56
C LEU A 48 5.01 -4.55 4.38
N THR A 49 5.47 -5.08 3.26
CA THR A 49 5.54 -4.36 1.99
C THR A 49 5.02 -5.29 0.91
N VAL A 50 4.03 -4.85 0.15
CA VAL A 50 3.53 -5.59 -1.00
C VAL A 50 4.40 -5.21 -2.19
N ARG A 51 5.05 -6.20 -2.81
CA ARG A 51 6.00 -5.92 -3.88
C ARG A 51 5.72 -6.73 -5.14
N TRP A 52 5.41 -6.02 -6.22
CA TRP A 52 5.22 -6.60 -7.53
C TRP A 52 6.56 -6.78 -8.23
N LEU A 53 6.97 -8.04 -8.44
CA LEU A 53 8.22 -8.36 -9.11
C LEU A 53 8.11 -8.26 -10.64
N LYS A 54 6.92 -8.55 -11.18
CA LYS A 54 6.56 -8.45 -12.59
C LYS A 54 5.27 -7.66 -12.69
N GLN A 55 5.22 -6.64 -13.54
CA GLN A 55 4.05 -5.77 -13.66
C GLN A 55 2.85 -6.48 -14.29
N ASP A 56 3.09 -7.46 -15.17
CA ASP A 56 2.03 -8.23 -15.85
C ASP A 56 1.13 -9.02 -14.89
N PHE A 57 1.65 -9.32 -13.69
CA PHE A 57 0.91 -10.03 -12.65
C PHE A 57 0.25 -9.09 -11.64
N ARG A 58 0.40 -7.77 -11.81
CA ARG A 58 -0.26 -6.81 -10.92
C ARG A 58 -1.77 -7.06 -10.96
N GLN A 59 -2.36 -7.11 -9.78
CA GLN A 59 -3.80 -7.07 -9.60
C GLN A 59 -4.15 -5.89 -8.71
N ASP A 60 -5.30 -5.29 -8.99
CA ASP A 60 -5.84 -4.25 -8.13
C ASP A 60 -6.42 -4.88 -6.86
N PHE A 61 -6.46 -4.08 -5.80
CA PHE A 61 -7.06 -4.52 -4.55
C PHE A 61 -8.59 -4.46 -4.68
N PRO A 62 -9.32 -5.48 -4.23
CA PRO A 62 -10.77 -5.39 -4.16
C PRO A 62 -11.19 -4.21 -3.27
N SER A 63 -12.35 -3.62 -3.56
CA SER A 63 -12.89 -2.51 -2.77
C SER A 63 -12.95 -2.86 -1.29
N GLY A 64 -12.36 -2.02 -0.44
CA GLY A 64 -12.31 -2.22 1.01
C GLY A 64 -11.29 -3.28 1.47
N LEU A 65 -10.55 -3.92 0.55
CA LEU A 65 -9.45 -4.84 0.85
C LEU A 65 -8.06 -4.25 0.54
N GLU A 66 -7.97 -2.94 0.47
CA GLU A 66 -6.70 -2.23 0.30
C GLU A 66 -5.79 -2.41 1.52
N PRO A 67 -4.46 -2.43 1.33
CA PRO A 67 -3.52 -2.51 2.44
C PRO A 67 -3.70 -1.32 3.40
N PRO A 68 -3.42 -1.51 4.70
CA PRO A 68 -3.34 -0.40 5.66
C PRO A 68 -2.34 0.68 5.23
N LEU A 69 -2.53 1.91 5.72
CA LEU A 69 -1.75 3.10 5.34
C LEU A 69 -0.22 2.91 5.48
N HIS A 70 0.23 2.19 6.50
CA HIS A 70 1.66 1.97 6.76
C HIS A 70 2.28 0.87 5.90
N MET A 71 1.50 0.19 5.05
CA MET A 71 1.96 -0.94 4.23
C MET A 71 2.16 -0.50 2.78
N PRO A 72 3.39 -0.14 2.36
CA PRO A 72 3.62 0.35 1.02
C PRO A 72 3.43 -0.75 -0.03
N VAL A 73 2.89 -0.35 -1.18
CA VAL A 73 2.85 -1.15 -2.41
C VAL A 73 3.92 -0.63 -3.35
N VAL A 74 4.88 -1.48 -3.71
CA VAL A 74 6.05 -1.09 -4.50
C VAL A 74 6.27 -2.03 -5.67
N PHE A 75 7.06 -1.59 -6.64
CA PHE A 75 7.37 -2.34 -7.86
C PHE A 75 8.88 -2.60 -7.96
N GLY A 76 9.24 -3.73 -8.58
CA GLY A 76 10.61 -4.01 -9.01
C GLY A 76 11.23 -5.27 -8.40
N PRO A 77 12.36 -5.71 -8.97
CA PRO A 77 13.04 -6.96 -8.57
C PRO A 77 13.66 -6.88 -7.18
N VAL A 78 13.88 -8.03 -6.52
CA VAL A 78 14.59 -8.07 -5.22
C VAL A 78 16.07 -8.09 -5.53
N VAL A 79 16.79 -7.00 -5.27
CA VAL A 79 18.25 -6.99 -5.47
C VAL A 79 18.93 -7.50 -4.20
N ARG A 80 19.68 -8.59 -4.33
CA ARG A 80 20.56 -9.08 -3.26
C ARG A 80 21.75 -8.12 -3.15
N LYS A 81 21.81 -7.33 -2.07
CA LYS A 81 23.03 -6.58 -1.75
C LYS A 81 24.03 -7.54 -1.11
N LYS A 82 25.23 -7.67 -1.69
CA LYS A 82 26.35 -8.31 -0.99
C LYS A 82 26.74 -7.40 0.17
N LEU A 83 26.64 -7.91 1.39
CA LEU A 83 27.14 -7.21 2.56
C LEU A 83 28.66 -7.11 2.40
N LYS A 84 29.19 -5.89 2.29
CA LYS A 84 30.64 -5.68 2.34
C LYS A 84 31.06 -6.01 3.77
N THR A 85 31.65 -7.19 3.98
CA THR A 85 32.38 -7.51 5.21
C THR A 85 33.51 -6.49 5.32
N GLY A 86 33.53 -5.74 6.42
CA GLY A 86 34.37 -4.56 6.57
C GLY A 86 35.85 -4.90 6.52
N SER A 87 36.56 -4.35 5.54
CA SER A 87 37.91 -3.84 5.75
C SER A 87 37.79 -2.35 6.06
N SER A 88 38.30 -2.00 7.22
CA SER A 88 38.38 -0.67 7.80
C SER A 88 39.12 0.33 6.91
N LYS A 89 38.50 1.50 6.68
CA LYS A 89 39.20 2.80 6.68
C LYS A 89 38.20 3.94 6.77
N GLN A 90 38.16 4.57 7.94
CA GLN A 90 37.68 5.93 8.09
C GLN A 90 38.52 6.85 7.20
N LYS A 91 37.87 7.61 6.31
CA LYS A 91 38.43 8.85 5.78
C LYS A 91 37.43 9.96 6.06
N LYS A 92 37.71 10.70 7.15
CA LYS A 92 37.17 12.04 7.36
C LYS A 92 37.74 12.94 6.26
N THR A 93 36.87 13.63 5.53
CA THR A 93 37.20 14.92 4.91
C THR A 93 36.03 15.84 5.16
N ASN A 94 36.21 16.80 6.08
CA ASN A 94 35.38 17.98 6.17
C ASN A 94 35.58 18.81 4.90
N SER A 95 34.49 19.23 4.28
CA SER A 95 34.45 20.43 3.44
C SER A 95 33.03 20.99 3.49
N SER A 96 32.90 22.07 4.26
CA SER A 96 31.81 23.02 4.31
C SER A 96 31.58 23.70 2.97
N ALA A 97 30.32 23.89 2.56
CA ALA A 97 29.74 25.20 2.21
C ALA A 97 28.32 25.06 1.62
N SER A 98 27.39 25.80 2.22
CA SER A 98 26.33 26.61 1.62
C SER A 98 25.59 26.09 0.37
N SER A 99 24.28 25.92 0.47
CA SER A 99 23.35 27.00 0.11
C SER A 99 21.89 26.57 0.26
N GLN A 100 21.15 27.46 0.93
CA GLN A 100 19.70 27.52 0.96
C GLN A 100 19.16 27.72 -0.47
N SER A 101 18.03 27.10 -0.79
CA SER A 101 16.93 27.76 -1.50
C SER A 101 15.71 26.84 -1.48
N GLY A 102 14.66 27.32 -0.81
CA GLY A 102 13.34 26.74 -0.92
C GLY A 102 12.72 27.07 -2.26
N THR A 103 11.91 26.15 -2.78
CA THR A 103 10.72 26.52 -3.52
C THR A 103 9.56 25.73 -2.95
N VAL A 104 8.71 26.45 -2.22
CA VAL A 104 7.41 25.99 -1.75
C VAL A 104 6.51 26.02 -2.98
N THR A 105 6.07 24.86 -3.47
CA THR A 105 5.12 24.81 -4.59
C THR A 105 3.74 25.21 -4.08
N SER A 106 3.46 26.50 -4.30
CA SER A 106 2.18 27.20 -4.43
C SER A 106 0.91 26.35 -4.32
N LEU A 107 0.19 26.55 -3.23
CA LEU A 107 -1.24 26.29 -3.10
C LEU A 107 -1.99 27.24 -4.05
N GLN A 108 -2.76 26.71 -5.00
CA GLN A 108 -3.78 27.50 -5.69
C GLN A 108 -5.09 27.40 -4.92
N SER A 109 -5.42 28.51 -4.27
CA SER A 109 -6.72 28.79 -3.69
C SER A 109 -7.71 29.08 -4.83
N VAL A 110 -8.74 28.25 -4.98
CA VAL A 110 -9.94 28.64 -5.74
C VAL A 110 -10.96 29.20 -4.77
N ALA A 111 -11.32 30.45 -5.03
CA ALA A 111 -12.20 31.24 -4.20
C ALA A 111 -13.63 30.69 -4.19
N ILE A 112 -14.21 30.84 -3.01
CA ILE A 112 -15.62 30.69 -2.66
C ILE A 112 -16.48 31.56 -3.58
N THR A 113 -17.56 31.01 -4.13
CA THR A 113 -18.79 31.77 -4.42
C THR A 113 -19.98 30.80 -4.39
N SER A 114 -20.67 30.80 -3.25
CA SER A 114 -22.05 30.33 -3.16
C SER A 114 -22.98 31.51 -3.44
N PRO A 115 -24.01 31.34 -4.29
CA PRO A 115 -25.24 32.12 -4.19
C PRO A 115 -26.36 31.21 -3.67
N ARG A 116 -26.69 31.46 -2.41
CA ARG A 116 -27.94 31.07 -1.73
C ARG A 116 -29.12 31.57 -2.56
N LYS A 117 -29.91 30.67 -3.16
CA LYS A 117 -31.25 31.01 -3.66
C LYS A 117 -32.28 30.54 -2.63
N ASN A 118 -32.87 31.51 -1.96
CA ASN A 118 -34.04 31.35 -1.11
C ASN A 118 -35.21 30.95 -2.01
N TYR A 119 -35.83 29.79 -1.77
CA TYR A 119 -37.18 29.54 -2.26
C TYR A 119 -38.15 30.01 -1.18
N SER A 120 -38.93 31.01 -1.59
CA SER A 120 -40.02 31.64 -0.88
C SER A 120 -41.04 30.61 -0.43
N ALA A 121 -41.36 30.59 0.86
CA ALA A 121 -42.62 30.08 1.35
C ALA A 121 -43.45 31.32 1.71
N ASP A 122 -44.44 31.66 0.89
CA ASP A 122 -45.66 32.32 1.35
C ASP A 122 -46.72 32.50 0.25
N LEU A 123 -47.98 32.28 0.65
CA LEU A 123 -49.27 32.73 0.10
C LEU A 123 -49.76 32.21 -1.27
N GLN A 124 -50.63 31.18 -1.22
CA GLN A 124 -52.10 31.35 -1.25
C GLN A 124 -52.82 30.04 -0.88
#